data_AF-A0A087HI50-F1
#
_entry.id   AF-A0A087HI50-F1
#
_cell.length_a   1.000
_cell.length_b   1.000
_cell.length_c   1.000
_cell.angle_alpha   90.00
_cell.angle_beta   90.00
_cell.angle_gamma   90.00
#
_symmetry.space_group_name_H-M   'P 1'
#
loop_
_entity.id
_entity.type
_entity.pdbx_description
1 polymer ?
#
loop_
_entity_poly.entity_id
_entity_poly.type
_entity_poly.pdbx_seq_one_letter_code
_entity_poly.pdbx_strand_id
1 'polypeptide(L)'
;MALVDVVVIPSQANYVTFDDLRLGRSSQQIVGRLLRFWDARNIKKDGQFLGIVLLLLDENSSTIHGFIPAARANDYRDVLHEGLIFQ
;
A
#
# COMPACT_ATOMS: atom_id res chain seq x y z
N MET A 1 -22.47 -17.26 -5.93
CA MET A 1 -22.25 -15.92 -5.36
C MET A 1 -20.92 -15.96 -4.64
N ALA A 2 -19.92 -15.18 -5.09
CA ALA A 2 -18.69 -15.04 -4.32
C ALA A 2 -19.03 -14.33 -3.01
N LEU A 3 -18.54 -14.85 -1.89
CA LEU A 3 -18.65 -14.23 -0.59
C LEU A 3 -17.95 -12.86 -0.69
N VAL A 4 -18.71 -11.78 -0.53
CA VAL A 4 -18.10 -10.44 -0.44
C VAL A 4 -17.41 -10.40 0.91
N ASP A 5 -16.08 -10.40 0.89
CA ASP A 5 -15.26 -10.27 2.10
C ASP A 5 -15.36 -8.81 2.57
N VAL A 6 -16.39 -8.53 3.36
CA VAL A 6 -16.63 -7.20 3.94
C VAL A 6 -15.76 -7.07 5.17
N VAL A 7 -14.58 -6.48 4.99
CA VAL A 7 -13.75 -6.03 6.11
C VAL A 7 -14.35 -4.75 6.66
N VAL A 8 -14.80 -4.82 7.92
CA VAL A 8 -15.33 -3.65 8.64
C VAL A 8 -14.17 -2.71 8.94
N ILE A 9 -14.20 -1.51 8.34
CA ILE A 9 -13.28 -0.43 8.72
C ILE A 9 -13.88 0.27 9.95
N PRO A 10 -13.20 0.28 11.10
CA PRO A 10 -13.74 0.86 12.32
C PRO A 10 -13.99 2.36 12.17
N SER A 11 -15.17 2.83 12.56
CA SER A 11 -15.65 4.23 12.39
C SER A 11 -14.91 5.29 13.22
N GLN A 12 -13.88 4.89 13.96
CA GLN A 12 -13.08 5.72 14.88
C GLN A 12 -11.60 5.76 14.49
N ALA A 13 -11.26 5.39 13.26
CA ALA A 13 -9.87 5.26 12.88
C ALA A 13 -9.27 6.62 12.50
N ASN A 14 -8.10 6.93 13.08
CA ASN A 14 -7.28 8.12 12.82
C ASN A 14 -6.56 8.04 11.46
N TYR A 15 -7.25 7.66 10.40
CA TYR A 15 -6.70 7.54 9.05
C TYR A 15 -7.33 8.59 8.12
N VAL A 16 -6.67 8.83 7.00
CA VAL A 16 -7.15 9.70 5.93
C VAL A 16 -7.31 8.89 4.64
N THR A 17 -8.26 9.30 3.81
CA THR A 17 -8.38 8.80 2.44
C THR A 17 -7.19 9.29 1.60
N PHE A 18 -6.96 8.68 0.44
CA PHE A 18 -5.82 9.06 -0.39
C PHE A 18 -5.94 10.49 -0.92
N ASP A 19 -7.14 10.96 -1.22
CA ASP A 19 -7.37 12.33 -1.69
C ASP A 19 -7.14 13.38 -0.59
N ASP A 20 -7.25 12.98 0.68
CA ASP A 20 -7.02 13.84 1.84
C ASP A 20 -5.55 13.84 2.33
N LEU A 21 -4.67 13.05 1.70
CA LEU A 21 -3.25 13.00 2.05
C LEU A 21 -2.59 14.37 1.83
N ARG A 22 -1.91 14.87 2.87
CA ARG A 22 -1.21 16.15 2.83
C ARG A 22 0.30 15.97 2.82
N LEU A 23 0.98 16.62 1.87
CA LEU A 23 2.44 16.72 1.88
C LEU A 23 2.92 17.51 3.11
N GLY A 24 4.11 17.18 3.62
CA GLY A 24 4.74 17.89 4.74
C GLY A 24 4.25 17.51 6.14
N ARG A 25 3.34 16.53 6.28
CA ARG A 25 3.02 15.90 7.57
C ARG A 25 3.85 14.63 7.76
N SER A 26 4.51 14.50 8.91
CA SER A 26 5.46 13.42 9.20
C SER A 26 4.81 12.05 9.40
N SER A 27 3.55 11.98 9.84
CA SER A 27 2.82 10.73 10.05
C SER A 27 1.34 10.90 9.70
N GLN A 28 0.88 10.15 8.70
CA GLN A 28 -0.53 10.01 8.35
C GLN A 28 -0.80 8.51 8.21
N GLN A 29 -1.86 8.03 8.84
CA GLN A 29 -2.33 6.65 8.66
C GLN A 29 -3.28 6.62 7.46
N ILE A 30 -3.26 5.53 6.72
CA ILE A 30 -4.16 5.29 5.59
C ILE A 30 -4.72 3.88 5.76
N VAL A 31 -5.90 3.63 5.20
CA VAL A 31 -6.40 2.26 5.05
C VAL A 31 -6.49 1.99 3.56
N GLY A 32 -5.96 0.86 3.11
CA GLY A 32 -5.93 0.55 1.69
C GLY A 32 -5.92 -0.94 1.42
N ARG A 33 -6.70 -1.35 0.41
CA ARG A 33 -6.62 -2.68 -0.17
C ARG A 33 -5.43 -2.74 -1.13
N LEU A 34 -4.55 -3.71 -0.95
CA LEU A 34 -3.45 -3.98 -1.88
C LEU A 34 -4.00 -4.61 -3.15
N LEU A 35 -4.04 -3.87 -4.24
CA LEU A 35 -4.48 -4.39 -5.53
C LEU A 35 -3.40 -5.25 -6.16
N ARG A 36 -2.17 -4.74 -6.19
CA ARG A 36 -1.01 -5.33 -6.87
C ARG A 36 0.28 -4.89 -6.18
N PHE A 37 1.33 -5.71 -6.24
CA PHE A 37 2.69 -5.27 -5.90
C PHE A 37 3.75 -5.92 -6.79
N TRP A 38 4.89 -5.25 -6.95
CA TRP A 38 6.00 -5.77 -7.76
C TRP A 38 7.34 -5.15 -7.36
N ASP A 39 8.43 -5.82 -7.72
CA ASP A 39 9.79 -5.34 -7.45
C ASP A 39 10.17 -4.19 -8.40
N ALA A 40 10.57 -3.05 -7.85
CA ALA A 40 11.25 -1.97 -8.58
C ALA A 40 12.72 -2.32 -8.80
N ARG A 41 13.20 -2.18 -10.03
CA ARG A 41 14.59 -2.47 -10.41
C ARG A 41 15.21 -1.32 -11.21
N ASN A 42 16.48 -1.03 -10.95
CA ASN A 42 17.25 -0.04 -11.69
C ASN A 42 17.88 -0.67 -12.93
N ILE A 43 17.28 -0.44 -14.10
CA ILE A 43 17.76 -0.98 -15.39
C ILE A 43 19.19 -0.52 -15.69
N LYS A 44 19.58 0.70 -15.30
CA LYS A 44 20.92 1.25 -15.56
C LYS A 44 22.00 0.67 -14.63
N LYS A 45 21.61 0.00 -13.54
CA LYS A 45 22.52 -0.61 -12.56
C LYS A 45 22.31 -2.12 -12.52
N ASP A 46 22.33 -2.75 -13.68
CA ASP A 46 22.23 -4.21 -13.82
C ASP A 46 21.00 -4.82 -13.12
N GLY A 47 19.87 -4.13 -13.19
CA GLY A 47 18.64 -4.58 -12.55
C GLY A 47 18.66 -4.55 -11.02
N GLN A 48 19.55 -3.75 -10.41
CA GLN A 48 19.64 -3.57 -8.96
C GLN A 48 18.25 -3.37 -8.35
N PHE A 49 17.91 -4.19 -7.35
CA PHE A 49 16.66 -4.10 -6.61
C PHE A 49 16.59 -2.79 -5.83
N LEU A 50 15.55 -2.00 -6.07
CA LEU A 50 15.33 -0.71 -5.44
C LEU A 50 14.32 -0.77 -4.29
N GLY A 51 13.35 -1.70 -4.37
CA GLY A 51 12.26 -1.79 -3.42
C GLY A 51 11.02 -2.44 -4.03
N ILE A 52 9.91 -2.38 -3.30
CA ILE A 52 8.62 -2.94 -3.71
C ILE A 52 7.68 -1.77 -3.99
N VAL A 53 7.06 -1.76 -5.18
CA VAL A 53 5.97 -0.85 -5.52
C VAL A 53 4.66 -1.50 -5.11
N LEU A 54 3.79 -0.72 -4.47
CA LEU A 54 2.44 -1.11 -4.07
C LEU A 54 1.42 -0.31 -4.88
N LEU A 55 0.33 -0.94 -5.30
CA LEU A 55 -0.85 -0.27 -5.81
C LEU A 55 -2.00 -0.49 -4.82
N LEU A 56 -2.47 0.60 -4.20
CA LEU A 56 -3.48 0.55 -3.15
C LEU A 56 -4.79 1.21 -3.63
N LEU A 57 -5.91 0.74 -3.08
CA LEU A 57 -7.27 1.28 -3.26
C LEU A 57 -7.86 1.62 -1.89
N ASP A 58 -8.40 2.82 -1.71
CA ASP A 58 -9.09 3.23 -0.48
C ASP A 58 -10.62 3.06 -0.58
N GLU A 59 -11.35 3.46 0.46
CA GLU A 59 -12.81 3.38 0.51
C GLU A 59 -13.53 4.36 -0.43
N ASN A 60 -12.85 5.43 -0.86
CA ASN A 60 -13.40 6.42 -1.79
C ASN A 60 -13.20 6.00 -3.25
N SER A 61 -12.71 4.78 -3.49
CA SER A 61 -12.33 4.28 -4.81
C SER A 61 -11.19 5.06 -5.46
N SER A 62 -10.37 5.74 -4.65
CA SER A 62 -9.15 6.40 -5.08
C SER A 62 -7.97 5.45 -5.00
N THR A 63 -7.00 5.60 -5.90
CA THR A 63 -5.83 4.72 -5.97
C THR A 63 -4.53 5.49 -5.79
N ILE A 64 -3.58 4.91 -5.07
CA ILE A 64 -2.24 5.49 -4.91
C ILE A 64 -1.15 4.44 -5.09
N HIS A 65 0.02 4.89 -5.55
CA HIS A 65 1.24 4.09 -5.53
C HIS A 65 2.01 4.29 -4.23
N GLY A 66 2.29 3.19 -3.53
CA GLY A 66 3.19 3.15 -2.39
C GLY A 66 4.57 2.61 -2.78
N PHE A 67 5.59 2.91 -1.97
CA PHE A 67 6.94 2.38 -2.19
C PHE A 67 7.60 1.96 -0.88
N ILE A 68 8.03 0.70 -0.81
CA ILE A 68 8.84 0.17 0.27
C ILE A 68 10.29 0.10 -0.24
N PRO A 69 11.24 0.83 0.35
CA PRO A 69 12.64 0.78 -0.09
C PRO A 69 13.26 -0.60 0.17
N ALA A 70 14.24 -0.99 -0.66
CA ALA A 70 14.92 -2.29 -0.55
C ALA A 70 15.41 -2.63 0.86
N ALA A 71 15.91 -1.63 1.60
CA ALA A 71 16.38 -1.79 2.97
C ALA A 71 15.30 -2.28 3.95
N ARG A 72 14.01 -2.09 3.63
CA ARG A 72 12.86 -2.52 4.43
C ARG A 72 12.03 -3.61 3.76
N ALA A 73 12.40 -4.04 2.55
CA ALA A 73 11.58 -4.97 1.77
C ALA A 73 11.36 -6.30 2.52
N ASN A 74 12.39 -6.80 3.19
CA ASN A 74 12.31 -8.06 3.94
C ASN A 74 11.39 -7.96 5.17
N ASP A 75 11.20 -6.77 5.73
CA ASP A 75 10.30 -6.57 6.88
C ASP A 75 8.83 -6.78 6.51
N TYR A 76 8.49 -6.64 5.23
CA TYR A 76 7.10 -6.62 4.76
C TYR A 76 6.76 -7.72 3.76
N ARG A 77 7.74 -8.35 3.12
CA ARG A 77 7.48 -9.25 1.99
C ARG A 77 6.56 -10.42 2.36
N ASP A 78 6.70 -10.94 3.57
CA ASP A 78 5.90 -12.07 4.05
C ASP A 78 4.46 -11.71 4.41
N VAL A 79 4.14 -10.42 4.57
CA VAL A 79 2.78 -9.96 4.88
C VAL A 79 2.04 -9.42 3.65
N LEU A 80 2.75 -9.04 2.58
CA LEU A 80 2.15 -8.50 1.37
C LEU A 80 1.44 -9.58 0.55
N HIS A 81 0.11 -9.53 0.51
CA HIS A 81 -0.72 -10.36 -0.35
C HIS A 81 -1.77 -9.49 -1.04
N GLU A 82 -1.95 -9.70 -2.34
CA GLU A 82 -2.97 -9.01 -3.12
C GLU A 82 -4.37 -9.34 -2.57
N GLY A 83 -5.25 -8.34 -2.52
CA GLY A 83 -6.60 -8.44 -1.96
C GLY A 83 -6.71 -8.11 -0.47
N LEU A 84 -5.60 -8.18 0.29
CA LEU A 84 -5.62 -7.82 1.72
C LEU A 84 -5.76 -6.31 1.93
N ILE A 85 -6.39 -5.95 3.04
CA ILE A 85 -6.52 -4.56 3.52
C ILE A 85 -5.49 -4.32 4.61
N PHE A 86 -4.75 -3.23 4.46
CA PHE A 86 -3.72 -2.77 5.40
C PHE A 86 -4.11 -1.43 6.01
N GLN A 87 -3.58 -1.16 7.20
CA GLN A 87 -3.65 0.11 7.93
C GLN A 87 -2.24 0.58 8.31
#